data_AF-A0A7Y0Z1K5-F1
#
_entry.id   AF-A0A7Y0Z1K5-F1
#
_cell.length_a   1.000
_cell.length_b   1.000
_cell.length_c   1.000
_cell.angle_alpha   90.00
_cell.angle_beta   90.00
_cell.angle_gamma   90.00
#
_symmetry.space_group_name_H-M   'P 1'
#
loop_
_entity.id
_entity.type
_entity.pdbx_description
1 polymer ?
#
loop_
_entity_poly.entity_id
_entity_poly.type
_entity_poly.pdbx_seq_one_letter_code
_entity_poly.pdbx_strand_id
1 'polypeptide(L)'
;MEYDFVNPPVVSAETKNALERRKHLESIKGTVWEKYPPFEGGMSNKPLTPEETKLLQQYDEEQAEFDSRHYYFEESPTDDQRITYIIGHRGGDEFPGFKGSVSYEELASGVLSQLRAGTYKRGSGAAYSLAEFENNVRKAYEKELKFGWLRKN
;
A
#
# COMPACT_ATOMS: atom_id res chain seq x y z
N MET A 1 13.20 -3.15 -24.49
CA MET A 1 13.85 -2.34 -23.45
C MET A 1 13.93 -3.21 -22.22
N GLU A 2 15.13 -3.48 -21.72
CA GLU A 2 15.35 -4.27 -20.50
C GLU A 2 15.35 -3.33 -19.29
N TYR A 3 14.82 -3.81 -18.17
CA TYR A 3 14.72 -3.08 -16.91
C TYR A 3 15.23 -3.94 -15.77
N ASP A 4 15.95 -3.32 -14.84
CA ASP A 4 16.49 -4.00 -13.67
C ASP A 4 15.87 -3.44 -12.39
N PHE A 5 15.57 -4.34 -11.45
CA PHE A 5 15.14 -3.95 -10.11
C PHE A 5 16.30 -3.35 -9.33
N VAL A 6 16.05 -2.18 -8.75
CA VAL A 6 16.99 -1.46 -7.91
C VAL A 6 16.36 -1.17 -6.55
N ASN A 7 17.21 -1.06 -5.53
CA ASN A 7 16.79 -0.67 -4.20
C ASN A 7 17.03 0.83 -4.00
N PRO A 8 16.15 1.52 -3.24
CA PRO A 8 16.40 2.90 -2.83
C PRO A 8 17.64 2.99 -1.92
N PRO A 9 18.16 4.20 -1.68
CA PRO A 9 19.30 4.43 -0.80
C PRO A 9 19.09 3.77 0.58
N VAL A 10 20.13 3.09 1.07
CA VAL A 10 20.09 2.44 2.39
C VAL A 10 20.13 3.52 3.47
N VAL A 11 19.09 3.55 4.30
CA VAL A 11 18.99 4.52 5.39
C VAL A 11 19.77 4.02 6.61
N SER A 12 20.70 4.84 7.10
CA SER A 12 21.43 4.54 8.35
C SER A 12 20.48 4.52 9.55
N ALA A 13 20.87 3.87 10.66
CA ALA A 13 20.06 3.85 11.88
C ALA A 13 19.81 5.28 12.43
N GLU A 14 20.80 6.16 12.32
CA GLU A 14 20.74 7.56 12.76
C GLU A 14 19.75 8.36 11.90
N THR A 15 19.83 8.22 10.57
CA THR A 15 18.89 8.87 9.64
C THR A 15 17.47 8.33 9.83
N LYS A 16 17.30 7.03 10.09
CA LYS A 16 15.99 6.44 10.40
C LYS A 16 15.38 7.04 11.67
N ASN A 17 16.16 7.17 12.74
CA ASN A 17 15.70 7.80 13.98
C ASN A 17 15.31 9.27 13.75
N ALA A 18 16.10 10.02 12.97
CA ALA A 18 15.79 11.40 12.62
C ALA A 18 14.49 11.51 11.80
N LEU A 19 14.24 10.58 10.87
CA LEU A 19 13.00 10.51 10.08
C LEU A 19 11.77 10.22 10.95
N GLU A 20 11.89 9.28 11.90
CA GLU A 20 10.82 8.97 12.87
C GLU A 20 10.51 10.19 13.74
N ARG A 21 11.55 10.90 14.22
CA ARG A 21 11.37 12.16 14.96
C ARG A 21 10.75 13.27 14.11
N ARG A 22 11.11 13.40 12.83
CA ARG A 22 10.46 14.36 11.89
C ARG A 22 8.97 14.09 11.80
N LYS A 23 8.57 12.84 11.54
CA LYS A 23 7.16 12.42 11.47
C LYS A 23 6.41 12.67 12.78
N HIS A 24 7.03 12.39 13.92
CA HIS A 24 6.44 12.66 15.24
C HIS A 24 6.19 14.15 15.45
N LEU A 25 7.17 15.00 15.14
CA LEU A 25 7.05 16.45 15.26
C LEU A 25 6.02 17.03 14.27
N GLU A 26 5.92 16.51 13.05
CA GLU A 26 4.90 16.88 12.07
C GLU A 26 3.50 16.48 12.53
N SER A 27 3.35 15.28 13.10
CA SER A 27 2.10 14.82 13.70
C SER A 27 1.66 15.81 14.78
N ILE A 28 2.55 16.18 15.71
CA ILE A 28 2.26 17.17 16.77
C ILE A 28 1.88 18.55 16.20
N LYS A 29 2.47 18.97 15.08
CA LYS A 29 2.11 20.25 14.42
C LYS A 29 0.76 20.18 13.70
N GLY A 30 0.39 19.01 13.17
CA GLY A 30 -0.85 18.77 12.44
C GLY A 30 -2.06 18.55 13.36
N THR A 31 -1.84 17.99 14.56
CA THR A 31 -2.85 18.02 15.63
C THR A 31 -2.88 19.40 16.25
N VAL A 32 -4.00 20.11 16.06
CA VAL A 32 -4.32 21.36 16.77
C VAL A 32 -3.92 21.23 18.25
N TRP A 33 -3.25 22.26 18.77
CA TRP A 33 -2.65 22.40 20.10
C TRP A 33 -3.60 22.29 21.31
N GLU A 34 -4.67 21.49 21.24
CA GLU A 34 -5.62 21.28 22.31
C GLU A 34 -6.01 19.81 22.38
N LYS A 35 -5.35 19.01 23.24
CA LYS A 35 -5.98 18.02 24.17
C LYS A 35 -5.11 16.84 24.62
N TYR A 36 -3.87 16.67 24.15
CA TYR A 36 -3.08 15.50 24.57
C TYR A 36 -1.70 15.89 25.14
N PRO A 37 -1.41 15.54 26.42
CA PRO A 37 -0.07 15.64 26.98
C PRO A 37 0.88 14.67 26.24
N PRO A 38 2.21 14.86 26.35
CA PRO A 38 3.18 14.03 25.63
C PRO A 38 2.95 12.55 25.89
N PHE A 39 2.81 11.79 24.80
CA PHE A 39 2.74 10.33 24.82
C PHE A 39 3.99 9.81 25.56
N GLU A 40 3.80 8.95 26.57
CA GLU A 40 4.85 8.29 27.35
C GLU A 40 5.59 7.22 26.54
N GLY A 41 6.03 7.57 25.33
CA GLY A 41 6.70 6.71 24.37
C GLY A 41 8.04 7.29 23.92
N GLY A 42 8.87 7.78 24.85
CA GLY A 42 10.32 8.01 24.66
C GLY A 42 10.81 9.03 23.61
N MET A 43 9.97 9.49 22.68
CA MET A 43 10.38 10.41 21.62
C MET A 43 10.24 11.86 22.07
N SER A 44 11.35 12.61 22.02
CA SER A 44 11.40 13.99 22.48
C SER A 44 10.62 14.94 21.57
N ASN A 45 9.76 15.78 22.16
CA ASN A 45 9.09 16.89 21.47
C ASN A 45 10.02 18.09 21.19
N LYS A 46 11.31 17.96 21.48
CA LYS A 46 12.30 18.98 21.14
C LYS A 46 12.46 19.07 19.62
N PRO A 47 12.77 20.28 19.10
CA PRO A 47 13.20 20.43 17.72
C PRO A 47 14.33 19.47 17.34
N LEU A 48 14.43 19.17 16.06
CA LEU A 48 15.56 18.40 15.51
C LEU A 48 16.87 19.13 15.78
N THR A 49 17.92 18.38 16.08
CA THR A 49 19.27 18.94 16.21
C THR A 49 19.81 19.37 14.84
N PRO A 50 20.85 20.22 14.79
CA PRO A 50 21.52 20.57 13.53
C PRO A 50 22.06 19.34 12.79
N GLU A 51 22.55 18.33 13.52
CA GLU A 51 23.06 17.08 12.95
C GLU A 51 21.93 16.25 12.34
N GLU A 52 20.80 16.09 13.03
CA GLU A 52 19.61 15.41 12.50
C GLU A 52 19.07 16.13 11.26
N THR A 53 19.06 17.46 11.27
CA THR A 53 18.62 18.26 10.12
C THR A 53 19.52 18.03 8.91
N LYS A 54 20.84 17.97 9.12
CA LYS A 54 21.81 17.69 8.05
C LYS A 54 21.63 16.27 7.49
N LEU A 55 21.44 15.27 8.35
CA LEU A 55 21.16 13.89 7.93
C LEU A 55 19.89 13.79 7.07
N LEU A 56 18.84 14.51 7.46
CA LEU A 56 17.59 14.54 6.71
C LEU A 56 17.74 15.26 5.36
N GLN A 57 18.49 16.37 5.31
CA GLN A 57 18.77 17.06 4.05
C GLN A 57 19.52 16.17 3.06
N GLN A 58 20.57 15.48 3.53
CA GLN A 58 21.32 14.54 2.69
C GLN A 58 20.44 13.41 2.19
N TYR A 59 19.61 12.83 3.07
CA TYR A 59 18.66 11.80 2.69
C TYR A 59 17.64 12.28 1.65
N ASP A 60 17.07 13.48 1.85
CA ASP A 60 16.09 14.04 0.93
C ASP A 60 16.73 14.35 -0.46
N GLU A 61 18.00 14.78 -0.50
CA GLU A 61 18.78 14.97 -1.74
C GLU A 61 19.05 13.64 -2.46
N GLU A 62 19.53 12.63 -1.75
CA GLU A 62 19.80 11.29 -2.30
C GLU A 62 18.53 10.62 -2.82
N GLN A 63 17.42 10.77 -2.08
CA GLN A 63 16.13 10.23 -2.48
C GLN A 63 15.59 10.96 -3.72
N ALA A 64 15.70 12.29 -3.78
CA ALA A 64 15.28 13.05 -4.96
C ALA A 64 16.08 12.69 -6.21
N GLU A 65 17.40 12.50 -6.08
CA GLU A 65 18.24 12.02 -7.19
C GLU A 65 17.82 10.61 -7.62
N PHE A 66 17.56 9.72 -6.67
CA PHE A 66 17.09 8.36 -6.94
C PHE A 66 15.74 8.36 -7.68
N ASP A 67 14.75 9.09 -7.18
CA ASP A 67 13.41 9.19 -7.77
C ASP A 67 13.44 9.86 -9.16
N SER A 68 14.41 10.74 -9.42
CA SER A 68 14.57 11.37 -10.74
C SER A 68 15.08 10.42 -11.83
N ARG A 69 15.74 9.31 -11.43
CA ARG A 69 16.40 8.36 -12.33
C ARG A 69 15.68 7.02 -12.43
N HIS A 70 14.84 6.70 -11.46
CA HIS A 70 14.16 5.42 -11.35
C HIS A 70 12.66 5.65 -11.29
N TYR A 71 11.90 4.70 -11.82
CA TYR A 71 10.46 4.74 -11.71
C TYR A 71 9.99 3.59 -10.83
N TYR A 72 8.99 3.86 -10.01
CA TYR A 72 8.39 2.84 -9.17
C TYR A 72 7.38 2.02 -9.98
N PHE A 73 7.49 0.70 -9.89
CA PHE A 73 6.64 -0.26 -10.58
C PHE A 73 5.85 -1.08 -9.56
N GLU A 74 4.55 -1.19 -9.80
CA GLU A 74 3.66 -2.13 -9.10
C GLU A 74 3.00 -3.03 -10.13
N GLU A 75 3.26 -4.33 -10.03
CA GLU A 75 2.51 -5.32 -10.80
C GLU A 75 1.05 -5.33 -10.36
N SER A 76 0.15 -5.22 -11.34
CA SER A 76 -1.26 -5.40 -11.08
C SER A 76 -1.59 -6.89 -11.02
N PRO A 77 -2.48 -7.34 -10.12
CA PRO A 77 -2.96 -8.72 -10.13
C PRO A 77 -3.47 -9.12 -11.52
N THR A 78 -3.36 -10.40 -11.87
CA THR A 78 -3.95 -10.94 -13.09
C THR A 78 -5.44 -11.22 -12.91
N ASP A 79 -6.19 -11.36 -14.01
CA ASP A 79 -7.61 -11.74 -13.92
C ASP A 79 -7.78 -13.15 -13.34
N ASP A 80 -6.85 -14.06 -13.57
CA ASP A 80 -6.84 -15.39 -12.95
C ASP A 80 -6.67 -15.31 -11.43
N GLN A 81 -5.78 -14.45 -10.94
CA GLN A 81 -5.62 -14.20 -9.49
C GLN A 81 -6.89 -13.58 -8.89
N ARG A 82 -7.53 -12.64 -9.59
CA ARG A 82 -8.82 -12.05 -9.17
C ARG A 82 -9.93 -13.10 -9.10
N ILE A 83 -10.06 -13.94 -10.12
CA ILE A 83 -11.06 -15.02 -10.19
C ILE A 83 -10.80 -16.04 -9.08
N THR A 84 -9.55 -16.46 -8.91
CA THR A 84 -9.15 -17.39 -7.86
C THR A 84 -9.45 -16.85 -6.47
N TYR A 85 -9.20 -15.56 -6.25
CA TYR A 85 -9.55 -14.88 -5.00
C TYR A 85 -11.06 -14.96 -4.72
N ILE A 86 -11.90 -14.61 -5.69
CA ILE A 86 -13.37 -14.65 -5.56
C ILE A 86 -13.84 -16.07 -5.25
N ILE A 87 -13.35 -17.07 -5.98
CA ILE A 87 -13.71 -18.47 -5.76
C ILE A 87 -13.26 -18.92 -4.37
N GLY A 88 -12.04 -18.58 -3.95
CA GLY A 88 -11.48 -18.96 -2.64
C GLY A 88 -12.24 -18.38 -1.44
N HIS A 89 -12.83 -17.19 -1.59
CA HIS A 89 -13.54 -16.47 -0.53
C HIS A 89 -15.08 -16.61 -0.61
N ARG A 90 -15.57 -17.53 -1.45
CA ARG A 90 -17.00 -17.81 -1.60
C ARG A 90 -17.62 -18.34 -0.30
N GLY A 91 -18.88 -17.96 -0.06
CA GLY A 91 -19.61 -18.35 1.15
C GLY A 91 -19.39 -17.43 2.35
N GLY A 92 -18.56 -16.39 2.20
CA GLY A 92 -18.42 -15.30 3.17
C GLY A 92 -19.37 -14.14 2.89
N ASP A 93 -19.25 -13.06 3.68
CA ASP A 93 -20.00 -11.82 3.43
C ASP A 93 -19.57 -11.14 2.12
N GLU A 94 -18.28 -11.16 1.80
CA GLU A 94 -17.72 -10.51 0.61
C GLU A 94 -18.24 -11.12 -0.69
N PHE A 95 -18.27 -12.45 -0.74
CA PHE A 95 -18.76 -13.22 -1.87
C PHE A 95 -19.77 -14.25 -1.37
N PRO A 96 -21.07 -13.92 -1.33
CA PRO A 96 -22.07 -14.86 -0.89
C PRO A 96 -22.02 -16.11 -1.77
N GLY A 97 -22.23 -17.28 -1.17
CA GLY A 97 -22.17 -18.55 -1.87
C GLY A 97 -23.12 -18.58 -3.08
N PHE A 98 -22.63 -19.06 -4.20
CA PHE A 98 -23.43 -19.19 -5.42
C PHE A 98 -24.41 -20.37 -5.31
N LYS A 99 -25.66 -20.15 -5.70
CA LYS A 99 -26.69 -21.21 -5.77
C LYS A 99 -26.84 -21.69 -7.21
N GLY A 100 -26.75 -22.99 -7.45
CA GLY A 100 -26.97 -23.61 -8.76
C GLY A 100 -25.78 -24.45 -9.24
N SER A 101 -25.92 -25.00 -10.44
CA SER A 101 -24.97 -25.93 -11.09
C SER A 101 -24.05 -25.26 -12.12
N VAL A 102 -23.86 -23.94 -12.04
CA VAL A 102 -23.03 -23.16 -12.99
C VAL A 102 -21.54 -23.27 -12.61
N SER A 103 -20.64 -23.10 -13.58
CA SER A 103 -19.19 -23.06 -13.34
C SER A 103 -18.82 -21.90 -12.41
N TYR A 104 -17.97 -22.17 -11.42
CA TYR A 104 -17.49 -21.15 -10.48
C TYR A 104 -16.70 -20.02 -11.16
N GLU A 105 -16.02 -20.31 -12.27
CA GLU A 105 -15.27 -19.32 -13.04
C GLU A 105 -16.20 -18.33 -13.76
N GLU A 106 -17.31 -18.81 -14.32
CA GLU A 106 -18.32 -17.95 -14.95
C GLU A 106 -18.96 -17.02 -13.92
N LEU A 107 -19.25 -17.55 -12.73
CA LEU A 107 -19.80 -16.80 -11.61
C LEU A 107 -18.81 -15.75 -11.10
N ALA A 108 -17.53 -16.11 -10.92
CA ALA A 108 -16.48 -15.19 -10.52
C ALA A 108 -16.23 -14.09 -11.57
N SER A 109 -16.29 -14.45 -12.86
CA SER A 109 -16.21 -13.47 -13.97
C SER A 109 -17.37 -12.48 -13.94
N GLY A 110 -18.58 -12.95 -13.61
CA GLY A 110 -19.76 -12.10 -13.40
C GLY A 110 -19.57 -11.12 -12.24
N VAL A 111 -19.04 -11.59 -11.11
CA VAL A 111 -18.69 -10.73 -9.96
C VAL A 111 -17.65 -9.68 -10.35
N LEU A 112 -16.59 -10.07 -11.07
CA LEU A 112 -15.56 -9.16 -11.52
C LEU A 112 -16.12 -8.08 -12.47
N SER A 113 -17.04 -8.47 -13.37
CA SER A 113 -17.75 -7.51 -14.23
C SER A 113 -18.58 -6.51 -13.42
N GLN A 114 -19.28 -6.97 -12.37
CA GLN A 114 -20.08 -6.09 -11.50
C GLN A 114 -19.20 -5.17 -10.64
N LEU A 115 -18.03 -5.64 -10.18
CA LEU A 115 -17.04 -4.82 -9.48
C LEU A 115 -16.51 -3.71 -10.39
N ARG A 116 -16.14 -4.04 -11.64
CA ARG A 116 -15.70 -3.06 -12.65
C ARG A 116 -16.77 -2.04 -13.00
N ALA A 117 -18.04 -2.46 -13.02
CA ALA A 117 -19.18 -1.57 -13.24
C ALA A 117 -19.57 -0.75 -11.98
N GLY A 118 -18.98 -1.03 -10.82
CA GLY A 118 -19.33 -0.39 -9.55
C GLY A 118 -20.72 -0.77 -9.02
N THR A 119 -21.31 -1.86 -9.51
CA THR A 119 -22.67 -2.31 -9.14
C THR A 119 -22.69 -3.45 -8.12
N TYR A 120 -21.52 -4.01 -7.80
CA TYR A 120 -21.42 -5.16 -6.89
C TYR A 120 -21.75 -4.79 -5.44
N LYS A 121 -22.46 -5.69 -4.76
CA LYS A 121 -22.81 -5.59 -3.34
C LYS A 121 -22.48 -6.90 -2.63
N ARG A 122 -22.00 -6.80 -1.39
CA ARG A 122 -21.75 -7.93 -0.49
C ARG A 122 -23.05 -8.62 -0.08
N GLY A 123 -22.96 -9.78 0.55
CA GLY A 123 -24.09 -10.49 1.15
C GLY A 123 -24.90 -9.62 2.12
N SER A 124 -24.23 -8.75 2.88
CA SER A 124 -24.83 -7.74 3.75
C SER A 124 -25.58 -6.60 3.02
N GLY A 125 -25.44 -6.48 1.70
CA GLY A 125 -26.01 -5.39 0.90
C GLY A 125 -25.14 -4.12 0.86
N ALA A 126 -24.02 -4.09 1.59
CA ALA A 126 -23.03 -3.03 1.53
C ALA A 126 -22.35 -2.99 0.15
N ALA A 127 -22.04 -1.80 -0.34
CA ALA A 127 -21.25 -1.65 -1.56
C ALA A 127 -19.83 -2.20 -1.33
N TYR A 128 -19.31 -2.91 -2.33
CA TYR A 128 -17.90 -3.34 -2.34
C TYR A 128 -17.24 -2.82 -3.60
N SER A 129 -16.29 -1.91 -3.42
CA SER A 129 -15.69 -1.19 -4.52
C SER A 129 -14.59 -2.01 -5.20
N LEU A 130 -14.34 -1.72 -6.48
CA LEU A 130 -13.20 -2.30 -7.19
C LEU A 130 -11.88 -2.00 -6.47
N ALA A 131 -11.69 -0.78 -5.97
CA ALA A 131 -10.45 -0.41 -5.28
C ALA A 131 -10.21 -1.25 -4.01
N GLU A 132 -11.27 -1.50 -3.23
CA GLU A 132 -11.17 -2.34 -2.04
C GLU A 132 -10.87 -3.80 -2.40
N PHE A 133 -11.54 -4.31 -3.43
CA PHE A 133 -11.29 -5.64 -3.96
C PHE A 133 -9.84 -5.82 -4.45
N GLU A 134 -9.34 -4.90 -5.29
CA GLU A 134 -7.97 -4.96 -5.81
C GLU A 134 -6.92 -4.93 -4.68
N ASN A 135 -7.16 -4.13 -3.64
CA ASN A 135 -6.28 -4.10 -2.48
C ASN A 135 -6.28 -5.44 -1.73
N ASN A 136 -7.43 -6.08 -1.59
CA ASN A 136 -7.55 -7.38 -0.93
C ASN A 136 -6.88 -8.49 -1.76
N VAL A 137 -7.03 -8.48 -3.09
CA VAL A 137 -6.33 -9.39 -4.00
C VAL A 137 -4.82 -9.16 -3.90
N ARG A 138 -4.35 -7.91 -3.95
CA ARG A 138 -2.93 -7.59 -3.83
C ARG A 138 -2.32 -8.11 -2.53
N LYS A 139 -3.02 -7.94 -1.40
CA LYS A 139 -2.58 -8.49 -0.11
C LYS A 139 -2.50 -10.02 -0.11
N ALA A 140 -3.45 -10.69 -0.76
CA ALA A 140 -3.45 -12.15 -0.83
C ALA A 140 -2.29 -12.70 -1.66
N TYR A 141 -1.91 -12.01 -2.73
CA TYR A 141 -0.87 -12.42 -3.68
C TYR A 141 0.44 -11.62 -3.57
N GLU A 142 0.67 -10.92 -2.45
CA GLU A 142 1.81 -10.01 -2.26
C GLU A 142 3.17 -10.68 -2.54
N LYS A 143 3.29 -11.99 -2.26
CA LYS A 143 4.53 -12.76 -2.48
C LYS A 143 4.80 -13.11 -3.94
N GLU A 144 3.76 -13.10 -4.77
CA GLU A 144 3.84 -13.44 -6.20
C GLU A 144 3.97 -12.19 -7.06
N LEU A 145 3.45 -11.06 -6.58
CA LEU A 145 3.48 -9.78 -7.28
C LEU A 145 4.85 -9.12 -7.15
N LYS A 146 5.34 -8.60 -8.27
CA LYS A 146 6.55 -7.79 -8.30
C LYS A 146 6.21 -6.34 -8.03
N PHE A 147 6.92 -5.74 -7.09
CA PHE A 147 6.88 -4.31 -6.83
C PHE A 147 8.28 -3.82 -6.51
N GLY A 148 8.58 -2.58 -6.88
CA GLY A 148 9.90 -2.00 -6.62
C GLY A 148 10.32 -0.96 -7.64
N TRP A 149 11.52 -0.45 -7.46
CA TRP A 149 12.07 0.57 -8.34
C TRP A 149 12.77 -0.07 -9.51
N LEU A 150 12.54 0.47 -10.70
CA LEU A 150 13.14 0.01 -11.94
C LEU A 150 14.06 1.09 -12.52
N ARG A 151 15.22 0.66 -13.00
CA ARG A 151 16.14 1.47 -13.79
C ARG A 151 15.97 1.12 -15.27
N LYS A 152 15.97 2.12 -16.15
CA LYS A 152 16.07 1.91 -17.60
C LYS A 152 17.53 1.62 -17.97
N ASN A 153 17.77 0.52 -18.69
CA ASN A 153 19.07 0.20 -19.28
C ASN A 153 19.38 1.02 -20.53
#